data_AF-A0A2G2VA44-F1
#
_entry.id   AF-A0A2G2VA44-F1
#
_cell.length_a   1.000
_cell.length_b   1.000
_cell.length_c   1.000
_cell.angle_alpha   90.00
_cell.angle_beta   90.00
_cell.angle_gamma   90.00
#
_symmetry.space_group_name_H-M   'P 1'
#
loop_
_entity.id
_entity.type
_entity.pdbx_description
1 polymer ?
#
loop_
_entity_poly.entity_id
_entity_poly.type
_entity_poly.pdbx_seq_one_letter_code
_entity_poly.pdbx_strand_id
1 'polypeptide(L)'
;MFTKAHETRNHLFMECTFSMVLWKRVIHWLDATQPIQATWDAMLNWIVQRSKGKTPQAQLWKLLYVEVTYAIWKERNSRIFQQVIWKERNSRIFQQVEHNAEDKAKKIARVCCVRATRMARHILEGRSY
;
A
#
# COMPACT_ATOMS: atom_id res chain seq x y z
N MET A 1 12.12 0.11 15.11
CA MET A 1 11.64 1.46 15.50
C MET A 1 12.48 2.47 14.74
N PHE A 2 11.87 3.48 14.11
CA PHE A 2 12.61 4.53 13.40
C PHE A 2 13.45 5.33 14.40
N THR A 3 14.77 5.22 14.35
CA THR A 3 15.70 6.05 15.14
C THR A 3 16.42 7.02 14.21
N LYS A 4 16.64 8.26 14.68
CA LYS A 4 17.20 9.39 13.91
C LYS A 4 18.54 9.09 13.22
N ALA A 5 19.29 8.08 13.69
CA ALA A 5 20.61 7.70 13.19
C ALA A 5 20.60 6.49 12.20
N HIS A 6 19.44 5.83 11.97
CA HIS A 6 19.33 4.62 11.12
C HIS A 6 18.22 4.72 10.05
N GLU A 7 17.77 5.93 9.69
CA GLU A 7 16.77 6.13 8.62
C GLU A 7 17.36 5.94 7.21
N THR A 8 17.65 4.70 6.84
CA THR A 8 17.98 4.34 5.45
C THR A 8 16.69 4.09 4.64
N ARG A 9 16.76 4.15 3.30
CA ARG A 9 15.61 3.81 2.45
C ARG A 9 15.11 2.38 2.70
N ASN A 10 16.02 1.42 2.86
CA ASN A 10 15.65 0.04 3.21
C ASN A 10 14.94 -0.01 4.56
N HIS A 11 15.45 0.71 5.57
CA HIS A 11 14.78 0.78 6.85
C HIS A 11 13.37 1.36 6.73
N LEU A 12 13.22 2.48 6.03
CA LEU A 12 11.95 3.19 5.94
C LEU A 12 10.85 2.37 5.26
N PHE A 13 11.21 1.64 4.21
CA PHE A 13 10.23 1.01 3.34
C PHE A 13 10.14 -0.52 3.52
N MET A 14 11.21 -1.20 3.93
CA MET A 14 11.27 -2.67 3.92
C MET A 14 11.53 -3.31 5.28
N GLU A 15 12.21 -2.63 6.20
CA GLU A 15 12.60 -3.25 7.48
C GLU A 15 11.82 -2.71 8.67
N CYS A 16 11.29 -1.48 8.58
CA CYS A 16 10.49 -0.94 9.67
C CYS A 16 9.21 -1.75 9.86
N THR A 17 8.89 -2.07 11.11
CA THR A 17 7.69 -2.82 11.48
C THR A 17 6.42 -2.23 10.86
N PHE A 18 6.28 -0.90 10.88
CA PHE A 18 5.14 -0.22 10.27
C PHE A 18 5.03 -0.48 8.77
N SER A 19 6.13 -0.28 8.02
CA SER A 19 6.12 -0.45 6.57
C SER A 19 5.96 -1.91 6.17
N MET A 20 6.56 -2.85 6.91
CA MET A 20 6.36 -4.29 6.69
C MET A 20 4.90 -4.71 6.85
N VAL A 21 4.23 -4.27 7.92
CA VAL A 21 2.80 -4.56 8.15
C VAL A 21 1.95 -3.94 7.05
N LEU A 22 2.25 -2.71 6.66
CA LEU A 22 1.54 -2.02 5.58
C LEU A 22 1.67 -2.76 4.24
N TRP A 23 2.88 -3.18 3.86
CA TRP A 23 3.10 -3.95 2.65
C TRP A 23 2.42 -5.31 2.67
N LYS A 24 2.45 -6.03 3.79
CA LYS A 24 1.74 -7.31 3.93
C LYS A 24 0.25 -7.16 3.65
N ARG A 25 -0.38 -6.12 4.23
CA ARG A 25 -1.81 -5.85 4.03
C ARG A 25 -2.12 -5.46 2.58
N VAL A 26 -1.34 -4.56 1.99
CA VAL A 26 -1.55 -4.13 0.60
C VAL A 26 -1.38 -5.27 -0.39
N ILE A 27 -0.37 -6.12 -0.20
CA ILE A 27 -0.12 -7.29 -1.06
C ILE A 27 -1.25 -8.32 -0.90
N HIS A 28 -1.68 -8.58 0.34
CA HIS A 28 -2.81 -9.47 0.63
C HIS A 28 -4.11 -8.96 0.00
N TRP A 29 -4.42 -7.67 0.15
CA TRP A 29 -5.62 -7.05 -0.43
C TRP A 29 -5.62 -7.12 -1.97
N LEU A 30 -4.45 -7.08 -2.59
CA LEU A 30 -4.28 -7.22 -4.03
C LEU A 30 -4.29 -8.67 -4.54
N ASP A 31 -4.49 -9.66 -3.66
CA ASP A 31 -4.35 -11.08 -3.97
C ASP A 31 -3.04 -11.37 -4.74
N ALA A 32 -2.00 -10.60 -4.41
CA ALA A 32 -0.72 -10.71 -5.07
C ALA A 32 0.08 -11.84 -4.41
N THR A 33 0.28 -12.93 -5.14
CA THR A 33 0.91 -14.17 -4.66
C THR A 33 2.41 -14.06 -4.36
N GLN A 34 3.01 -12.88 -4.46
CA GLN A 34 4.47 -12.74 -4.41
C GLN A 34 4.96 -12.24 -3.03
N PRO A 35 6.03 -12.83 -2.47
CA PRO A 35 6.56 -12.42 -1.17
C PRO A 35 7.14 -11.00 -1.20
N ILE A 36 7.06 -10.33 -0.05
CA ILE A 36 7.71 -9.03 0.19
C ILE A 36 9.19 -9.17 -0.09
N GLN A 37 9.73 -8.29 -0.92
CA GLN A 37 11.14 -8.29 -1.27
C GLN A 37 12.00 -7.87 -0.08
N ALA A 38 13.24 -8.38 0.00
CA ALA A 38 14.14 -8.07 1.11
C ALA A 38 14.69 -6.63 1.05
N THR A 39 14.71 -5.99 -0.12
CA THR A 39 15.30 -4.67 -0.33
C THR A 39 14.36 -3.71 -1.03
N TRP A 40 14.57 -2.41 -0.81
CA TRP A 40 13.81 -1.35 -1.44
C TRP A 40 13.90 -1.42 -2.96
N ASP A 41 15.09 -1.60 -3.52
CA ASP A 41 15.28 -1.60 -4.97
C ASP A 41 14.58 -2.79 -5.63
N ALA A 42 14.57 -3.96 -4.99
CA ALA A 42 13.81 -5.12 -5.47
C ALA A 42 12.30 -4.85 -5.42
N MET A 43 11.80 -4.27 -4.33
CA MET A 43 10.39 -3.91 -4.19
C MET A 43 9.97 -2.84 -5.21
N LEU A 44 10.81 -1.82 -5.41
CA LEU A 44 10.54 -0.75 -6.36
C LEU A 44 10.51 -1.27 -7.79
N ASN A 45 11.49 -2.08 -8.20
CA ASN A 45 11.49 -2.70 -9.52
C ASN A 45 10.23 -3.55 -9.76
N TRP A 46 9.81 -4.29 -8.75
CA TRP A 46 8.60 -5.11 -8.80
C TRP A 46 7.33 -4.28 -8.99
N ILE A 47 7.19 -3.17 -8.25
CA ILE A 47 6.07 -2.23 -8.39
C ILE A 47 6.10 -1.55 -9.76
N VAL A 48 7.28 -1.11 -10.20
CA VAL A 48 7.46 -0.48 -11.51
C VAL A 48 6.98 -1.41 -12.62
N GLN A 49 7.39 -2.68 -12.61
CA GLN A 49 6.94 -3.66 -13.59
C GLN A 49 5.41 -3.82 -13.61
N ARG A 50 4.76 -3.87 -12.44
CA ARG A 50 3.30 -3.99 -12.31
C ARG A 50 2.53 -2.72 -12.66
N SER A 51 3.19 -1.57 -12.57
CA SER A 51 2.64 -0.26 -12.89
C SER A 51 2.78 0.15 -14.36
N LYS A 52 3.40 -0.67 -15.21
CA LYS A 52 3.60 -0.34 -16.63
C LYS A 52 2.27 -0.29 -17.38
N GLY A 53 2.14 0.70 -18.26
CA GLY A 53 0.97 0.85 -19.14
C GLY A 53 -0.21 1.56 -18.49
N LYS A 54 -1.40 1.34 -19.07
CA LYS A 54 -2.66 2.01 -18.72
C LYS A 54 -3.77 1.05 -18.27
N THR A 55 -3.44 -0.23 -18.02
CA THR A 55 -4.43 -1.21 -17.55
C THR A 55 -4.98 -0.80 -16.18
N PRO A 56 -6.22 -1.18 -15.82
CA PRO A 56 -6.79 -0.91 -14.51
C PRO A 56 -5.89 -1.36 -13.36
N GLN A 57 -5.28 -2.55 -13.50
CA GLN A 57 -4.35 -3.09 -12.53
C GLN A 57 -3.07 -2.24 -12.42
N ALA A 58 -2.50 -1.80 -13.55
CA ALA A 58 -1.34 -0.92 -13.53
C ALA A 58 -1.63 0.44 -12.87
N GLN A 59 -2.82 1.01 -13.10
CA GLN A 59 -3.25 2.24 -12.44
C GLN A 59 -3.45 2.03 -10.94
N LEU A 60 -4.04 0.91 -10.53
CA LEU A 60 -4.21 0.56 -9.13
C LEU A 60 -2.86 0.44 -8.40
N TRP A 61 -1.86 -0.19 -9.02
CA TRP A 61 -0.50 -0.27 -8.47
C TRP A 61 0.16 1.10 -8.30
N LYS A 62 0.04 2.02 -9.27
CA LYS A 62 0.57 3.39 -9.14
C LYS A 62 -0.05 4.11 -7.94
N LEU A 63 -1.37 4.00 -7.79
CA LEU A 63 -2.10 4.67 -6.72
C LEU A 63 -1.72 4.11 -5.36
N LEU A 64 -1.69 2.78 -5.21
CA LEU A 64 -1.29 2.14 -3.97
C LEU A 64 0.14 2.49 -3.57
N TYR A 65 1.06 2.54 -4.52
CA TYR A 65 2.41 2.98 -4.25
C TYR A 65 2.47 4.40 -3.67
N VAL A 66 1.68 5.33 -4.23
CA VAL A 66 1.58 6.71 -3.72
C VAL A 66 0.98 6.73 -2.31
N GLU A 67 -0.12 6.01 -2.06
CA GLU A 67 -0.77 5.96 -0.74
C GLU A 67 0.17 5.35 0.33
N VAL A 68 0.87 4.27 0.00
CA VAL A 68 1.83 3.62 0.91
C VAL A 68 2.99 4.55 1.23
N THR A 69 3.56 5.21 0.21
CA THR A 69 4.65 6.18 0.39
C THR A 69 4.21 7.34 1.27
N TYR A 70 3.00 7.87 1.05
CA TYR A 70 2.44 8.94 1.86
C TYR A 70 2.17 8.50 3.31
N ALA A 71 1.67 7.29 3.53
CA ALA A 71 1.45 6.73 4.86
C ALA A 71 2.76 6.59 5.64
N ILE A 72 3.82 6.09 5.00
CA ILE A 72 5.18 5.99 5.60
C ILE A 72 5.72 7.38 5.95
N TRP A 73 5.60 8.34 5.03
CA TRP A 73 6.02 9.72 5.28
C TRP A 73 5.27 10.35 6.46
N LYS A 74 3.94 10.18 6.50
CA LYS A 74 3.09 10.71 7.57
C LYS A 74 3.46 10.10 8.92
N GLU A 75 3.64 8.78 8.98
CA GLU A 75 4.05 8.08 10.19
C GLU A 75 5.43 8.53 10.70
N ARG A 76 6.42 8.63 9.81
CA ARG A 76 7.75 9.15 10.13
C ARG A 76 7.67 10.55 10.71
N ASN A 77 6.91 11.44 10.07
CA ASN A 77 6.76 12.82 10.53
C ASN A 77 6.03 12.91 11.87
N SER A 78 5.00 12.11 12.11
CA SER A 78 4.33 12.05 13.41
C SER A 78 5.29 11.65 14.53
N ARG A 79 6.22 10.73 14.28
CA ARG A 79 7.24 10.35 15.27
C ARG A 79 8.25 11.46 15.54
N ILE A 80 8.73 12.15 14.49
CA ILE A 80 9.75 13.20 14.62
C ILE A 80 9.17 14.46 15.27
N PHE A 81 7.98 14.89 14.83
CA PHE A 81 7.44 16.20 15.18
C PHE A 81 6.35 16.17 16.25
N GLN A 82 5.67 15.04 16.43
CA GLN A 82 4.58 14.90 17.40
C GLN A 82 4.93 13.94 18.55
N GLN A 83 6.10 13.28 18.48
CA GLN A 83 6.53 12.22 19.41
C GLN A 83 5.50 11.09 19.60
N VAL A 84 4.58 10.95 18.64
CA VAL A 84 3.55 9.92 18.69
C VAL A 84 4.17 8.61 18.22
N ILE A 85 4.14 7.60 19.09
CA ILE A 85 4.52 6.24 18.74
C ILE A 85 3.27 5.53 18.22
N TRP A 86 3.32 5.03 16.99
CA TRP A 86 2.29 4.12 16.51
C TRP A 86 2.15 2.93 17.43
N LYS A 87 0.91 2.65 17.81
CA LYS A 87 0.49 1.41 18.44
C LYS A 87 -0.26 0.64 17.37
N GLU A 88 0.10 -0.62 17.15
CA GLU A 88 -0.49 -1.55 16.16
C GLU A 88 -2.03 -1.49 16.08
N ARG A 89 -2.65 -1.16 17.22
CA ARG A 89 -4.10 -1.02 17.41
C ARG A 89 -4.74 0.25 16.81
N ASN A 90 -3.97 1.20 16.26
CA ASN A 90 -4.51 2.38 15.56
C ASN A 90 -4.72 2.08 14.08
N SER A 91 -5.83 1.39 13.80
CA SER A 91 -6.25 0.96 12.46
C SER A 91 -6.45 2.09 11.45
N ARG A 92 -6.61 3.36 11.88
CA ARG A 92 -7.02 4.47 11.02
C ARG A 92 -6.11 4.71 9.82
N ILE A 93 -4.79 4.61 9.94
CA ILE A 93 -3.88 4.81 8.79
C ILE A 93 -4.03 3.66 7.79
N PHE A 94 -4.12 2.42 8.27
CA PHE A 94 -4.33 1.25 7.42
C PHE A 94 -5.70 1.27 6.75
N GLN A 95 -6.75 1.54 7.52
CA GLN A 95 -8.12 1.73 7.04
C GLN A 95 -8.19 2.86 6.01
N GLN A 96 -7.44 3.95 6.19
CA GLN A 96 -7.41 5.03 5.21
C GLN A 96 -6.74 4.58 3.90
N VAL A 97 -5.63 3.84 3.97
CA VAL A 97 -4.96 3.32 2.77
C VAL A 97 -5.88 2.33 2.03
N GLU A 98 -6.51 1.40 2.75
CA GLU A 98 -7.46 0.43 2.21
C GLU A 98 -8.70 1.13 1.62
N HIS A 99 -9.32 2.06 2.35
CA HIS A 99 -10.47 2.83 1.90
C HIS A 99 -10.15 3.70 0.67
N ASN A 100 -9.02 4.41 0.68
CA ASN A 100 -8.57 5.19 -0.48
C ASN A 100 -8.33 4.31 -1.70
N ALA A 101 -7.76 3.13 -1.50
CA ALA A 101 -7.52 2.15 -2.56
C ALA A 101 -8.84 1.60 -3.10
N GLU A 102 -9.80 1.25 -2.23
CA GLU A 102 -11.13 0.77 -2.59
C GLU A 102 -11.93 1.82 -3.34
N ASP A 103 -12.02 3.05 -2.84
CA ASP A 103 -12.75 4.13 -3.49
C ASP A 103 -12.22 4.41 -4.89
N LYS A 104 -10.89 4.39 -5.05
CA LYS A 104 -10.24 4.58 -6.35
C LYS A 104 -10.43 3.36 -7.25
N ALA A 105 -10.34 2.13 -6.73
CA ALA A 105 -10.63 0.91 -7.48
C ALA A 105 -12.09 0.89 -7.98
N LYS A 106 -13.04 1.32 -7.14
CA LYS A 106 -14.46 1.49 -7.49
C LYS A 106 -14.63 2.56 -8.58
N LYS A 107 -13.92 3.69 -8.51
CA LYS A 107 -13.93 4.72 -9.57
C LYS A 107 -13.36 4.19 -10.89
N ILE A 108 -12.23 3.48 -10.86
CA ILE A 108 -11.64 2.85 -12.06
C ILE A 108 -12.62 1.81 -12.64
N ALA A 109 -13.22 0.96 -11.81
CA ALA A 109 -14.19 -0.04 -12.25
C ALA A 109 -15.44 0.59 -12.90
N ARG A 110 -15.94 1.71 -12.36
CA ARG A 110 -17.05 2.49 -12.92
C ARG A 110 -16.72 3.16 -14.26
N VAL A 111 -15.49 3.63 -14.45
CA VAL A 111 -15.03 4.20 -15.73
C VAL A 111 -14.77 3.08 -16.76
N CYS A 112 -14.31 1.91 -16.31
CA CYS A 112 -13.93 0.79 -17.16
C CYS A 112 -15.06 -0.25 -17.39
N CYS A 113 -16.35 0.11 -17.21
CA CYS A 113 -17.60 -0.69 -17.22
C CYS A 113 -17.81 -1.87 -18.23
N VAL A 114 -16.81 -2.69 -18.56
CA VAL A 114 -16.94 -3.90 -19.40
C VAL A 114 -16.17 -5.10 -18.83
N ARG A 115 -15.15 -4.94 -17.97
CA ARG A 115 -14.46 -6.10 -17.33
C ARG A 115 -13.93 -5.77 -15.94
N ALA A 116 -14.79 -5.82 -14.93
CA ALA A 116 -14.31 -5.98 -13.56
C ALA A 116 -13.51 -7.30 -13.49
N THR A 117 -12.20 -7.22 -13.30
CA THR A 117 -11.36 -8.36 -12.91
C THR A 117 -11.97 -8.98 -11.65
N ARG A 118 -11.86 -10.31 -11.48
CA ARG A 118 -12.51 -11.05 -10.38
C ARG A 118 -12.33 -10.38 -9.00
N MET A 119 -11.15 -9.82 -8.74
CA MET A 119 -10.85 -9.01 -7.56
C MET A 119 -11.68 -7.73 -7.41
N ALA A 120 -11.87 -6.96 -8.49
CA ALA A 120 -12.71 -5.76 -8.48
C ALA A 120 -14.19 -6.11 -8.27
N ARG A 121 -14.63 -7.30 -8.68
CA ARG A 121 -15.99 -7.79 -8.47
C ARG A 121 -16.25 -8.13 -6.99
N HIS A 122 -15.31 -8.82 -6.33
CA HIS A 122 -15.40 -9.10 -4.89
C HIS A 122 -15.39 -7.81 -4.03
N ILE A 123 -14.58 -6.82 -4.40
CA ILE A 123 -14.54 -5.50 -3.72
C ILE A 123 -15.84 -4.71 -3.92
N LEU A 124 -16.50 -4.85 -5.07
CA LEU A 124 -17.78 -4.18 -5.36
C LEU A 124 -18.97 -4.85 -4.67
N GLU A 125 -18.90 -6.17 -4.44
CA GLU A 125 -19.98 -6.96 -3.82
C GLU A 125 -19.95 -6.96 -2.29
N GLY A 126 -18.98 -6.27 -1.66
CA GLY A 126 -18.91 -6.13 -0.20
C GLY A 126 -18.69 -7.44 0.55
N ARG A 127 -18.22 -8.48 -0.13
CA ARG A 127 -17.91 -9.78 0.48
C ARG A 127 -16.45 -9.77 0.93
N SER A 128 -16.25 -9.50 2.21
CA SER A 128 -15.01 -9.86 2.90
C SER A 128 -14.85 -11.38 2.90
N TYR A 129 -13.64 -11.88 2.69
CA TYR A 129 -13.29 -13.26 3.06
C TYR A 129 -13.26 -13.41 4.58
#